data_AF-A0A3B8PJY4-F1
#
_entry.id   AF-A0A3B8PJY4-F1
#
_cell.length_a   1.000
_cell.length_b   1.000
_cell.length_c   1.000
_cell.angle_alpha   90.00
_cell.angle_beta   90.00
_cell.angle_gamma   90.00
#
_symmetry.space_group_name_H-M   'P 1'
#
loop_
_entity.id
_entity.type
_entity.pdbx_description
1 polymer ?
#
loop_
_entity_poly.entity_id
_entity_poly.type
_entity_poly.pdbx_seq_one_letter_code
_entity_poly.pdbx_strand_id
1 'polypeptide(L)'
;ALMSSVDSYLNSASTLVAHDIYRRFVAPEADAVAMLRVGRSVTAILVIWSIACAMVMARLDEGIYTIFQTLMSFFQGPALAVLLAGTLWKRATGTGALVGFLGGLVTTVGQFLLNNDAVCSWLGLRPLFQIDEPFLYYSIWGFLVAGGLLVTVSLLTRREPDEKTSLTVLR
;
A
#
# COMPACT_ATOMS: atom_id res chain seq x y z
N ALA A 1 15.49 14.45 14.00
CA ALA A 1 14.25 13.71 13.67
C ALA A 1 14.16 13.43 12.18
N LEU A 2 14.02 14.44 11.32
CA LEU A 2 13.81 14.26 9.87
C LEU A 2 14.86 13.38 9.18
N MET A 3 16.16 13.65 9.38
CA MET A 3 17.23 12.87 8.75
C MET A 3 17.15 11.38 9.14
N SER A 4 16.97 11.09 10.43
CA SER A 4 16.82 9.71 10.92
C SER A 4 15.56 9.01 10.41
N SER A 5 14.44 9.72 10.23
CA SER A 5 13.22 9.15 9.63
C SER A 5 13.46 8.80 8.16
N VAL A 6 14.10 9.69 7.40
CA VAL A 6 14.45 9.46 5.99
C VAL A 6 15.41 8.27 5.86
N ASP A 7 16.46 8.22 6.69
CA ASP A 7 17.41 7.11 6.70
C ASP A 7 16.72 5.77 7.00
N SER A 8 15.77 5.76 7.94
CA SER A 8 15.00 4.56 8.30
C SER A 8 14.10 4.09 7.16
N TYR A 9 13.42 5.00 6.45
CA TYR A 9 12.60 4.66 5.30
C TYR A 9 13.43 4.15 4.12
N LEU A 10 14.55 4.81 3.82
CA LEU A 10 15.47 4.40 2.75
C LEU A 10 16.07 3.03 3.04
N ASN A 11 16.49 2.76 4.28
CA ASN A 11 17.02 1.47 4.67
C ASN A 11 15.96 0.37 4.55
N SER A 12 14.74 0.62 5.05
CA SER A 12 13.64 -0.35 4.98
C SER A 12 13.26 -0.67 3.53
N ALA A 13 13.12 0.35 2.67
CA ALA A 13 12.82 0.17 1.26
C ALA A 13 13.95 -0.56 0.51
N SER A 14 15.20 -0.23 0.82
CA SER A 14 16.38 -0.88 0.25
C SER A 14 16.44 -2.37 0.61
N THR A 15 16.19 -2.72 1.87
CA THR A 15 16.11 -4.12 2.32
C THR A 15 14.96 -4.87 1.65
N LEU A 16 13.78 -4.26 1.57
CA LEU A 16 12.61 -4.85 0.90
C LEU A 16 12.93 -5.16 -0.57
N VAL A 17 13.49 -4.21 -1.33
CA VAL A 17 13.86 -4.43 -2.73
C VAL A 17 14.97 -5.49 -2.86
N ALA A 18 15.99 -5.46 -2.00
CA ALA A 18 17.10 -6.40 -2.06
C ALA A 18 16.66 -7.85 -1.74
N HIS A 19 15.85 -8.05 -0.71
CA HIS A 19 15.44 -9.38 -0.25
C HIS A 19 14.17 -9.89 -0.97
N ASP A 20 13.12 -9.07 -1.01
CA ASP A 20 11.81 -9.53 -1.47
C ASP A 20 11.68 -9.51 -3.00
N ILE A 21 12.47 -8.66 -3.67
CA ILE A 21 12.48 -8.55 -5.14
C ILE A 21 13.74 -9.20 -5.73
N TYR A 22 14.91 -8.63 -5.44
CA TYR A 22 16.15 -9.03 -6.10
C TYR A 22 16.54 -10.47 -5.77
N ARG A 23 16.64 -10.82 -4.49
CA ARG A 23 16.97 -12.20 -4.11
C ARG A 23 15.86 -13.16 -4.53
N ARG A 24 14.59 -12.82 -4.31
CA ARG A 24 13.48 -13.73 -4.62
C ARG A 24 13.31 -14.04 -6.11
N PHE A 25 13.45 -13.05 -6.99
CA PHE A 25 13.07 -13.18 -8.41
C PHE A 25 14.22 -13.03 -9.39
N VAL A 26 15.32 -12.34 -9.03
CA VAL A 26 16.43 -12.05 -9.95
C VAL A 26 17.63 -12.97 -9.69
N ALA A 27 18.06 -13.08 -8.43
CA ALA A 27 19.24 -13.85 -8.04
C ALA A 27 19.05 -14.53 -6.66
N PRO A 28 18.41 -15.72 -6.60
CA PRO A 28 18.16 -16.47 -5.37
C PRO A 28 19.42 -16.81 -4.55
N GLU A 29 20.52 -17.08 -5.26
CA GLU A 29 21.83 -17.47 -4.72
C GLU A 29 22.76 -16.26 -4.48
N ALA A 30 22.24 -15.02 -4.50
CA ALA A 30 23.07 -13.83 -4.29
C ALA A 30 23.74 -13.83 -2.90
N ASP A 31 25.05 -13.57 -2.88
CA ASP A 31 25.83 -13.47 -1.65
C ASP A 31 25.58 -12.13 -0.91
N ALA A 32 26.03 -12.05 0.35
CA ALA A 32 25.82 -10.86 1.18
C ALA A 32 26.43 -9.58 0.57
N VAL A 33 27.55 -9.68 -0.15
CA VAL A 33 28.22 -8.54 -0.77
C VAL A 33 27.42 -8.02 -1.98
N ALA A 34 26.85 -8.90 -2.77
CA ALA A 34 25.93 -8.56 -3.86
C ALA A 34 24.67 -7.90 -3.31
N MET A 35 24.09 -8.44 -2.24
CA MET A 35 22.92 -7.83 -1.58
C MET A 35 23.20 -6.43 -1.06
N LEU A 36 24.37 -6.20 -0.45
CA LEU A 36 24.80 -4.87 0.00
C LEU A 36 24.99 -3.89 -1.15
N ARG A 37 25.55 -4.35 -2.28
CA ARG A 37 25.70 -3.50 -3.48
C ARG A 37 24.33 -3.12 -4.04
N VAL A 38 23.42 -4.07 -4.19
CA VAL A 38 22.04 -3.80 -4.64
C VAL A 38 21.35 -2.82 -3.69
N GLY A 39 21.44 -3.05 -2.38
CA GLY A 39 20.84 -2.16 -1.40
C GLY A 39 21.35 -0.71 -1.52
N ARG A 40 22.67 -0.51 -1.65
CA ARG A 40 23.25 0.83 -1.87
C ARG A 40 22.79 1.47 -3.18
N SER A 41 22.71 0.70 -4.26
CA SER A 41 22.20 1.19 -5.55
C SER A 41 20.73 1.59 -5.46
N VAL A 42 19.89 0.79 -4.80
CA VAL A 42 18.48 1.11 -4.56
C VAL A 42 18.35 2.39 -3.75
N THR A 43 19.12 2.55 -2.67
CA THR A 43 19.12 3.79 -1.87
C THR A 43 19.47 5.00 -2.71
N ALA A 44 20.51 4.92 -3.55
CA ALA A 44 20.90 6.04 -4.42
C ALA A 44 19.77 6.40 -5.42
N ILE A 45 19.14 5.39 -6.02
CA ILE A 45 18.00 5.59 -6.94
C ILE A 45 16.83 6.24 -6.22
N LEU A 46 16.46 5.76 -5.04
CA LEU A 46 15.36 6.30 -4.23
C LEU A 46 15.62 7.76 -3.82
N VAL A 47 16.86 8.12 -3.48
CA VAL A 47 17.22 9.51 -3.15
C VAL A 47 17.05 10.41 -4.37
N ILE A 48 17.57 10.02 -5.53
CA ILE A 48 17.42 10.78 -6.78
C ILE A 48 15.94 10.94 -7.14
N TRP A 49 15.17 9.86 -7.04
CA TRP A 49 13.73 9.87 -7.28
C TRP A 49 12.99 10.81 -6.32
N SER A 50 13.34 10.77 -5.03
CA SER A 50 12.73 11.62 -4.00
C SER A 50 13.00 13.10 -4.26
N ILE A 51 14.21 13.47 -4.69
CA ILE A 51 14.55 14.85 -5.08
C ILE A 51 13.70 15.29 -6.27
N ALA A 52 13.56 14.43 -7.30
CA ALA A 52 12.73 14.72 -8.46
C ALA A 52 11.25 14.92 -8.07
N CYS A 53 10.69 14.04 -7.24
CA CYS A 53 9.33 14.18 -6.73
C CYS A 53 9.16 15.46 -5.89
N ALA A 54 10.12 15.82 -5.05
CA ALA A 54 10.06 17.05 -4.25
C ALA A 54 9.99 18.30 -5.14
N MET A 55 10.74 18.32 -6.25
CA MET A 55 10.69 19.42 -7.22
C MET A 55 9.33 19.56 -7.91
N VAL A 56 8.64 18.44 -8.14
CA VAL A 56 7.26 18.44 -8.69
C VAL A 56 6.27 18.93 -7.65
N MET A 57 6.35 18.42 -6.42
CA MET A 57 5.46 18.80 -5.32
C MET A 57 5.57 20.29 -4.97
N ALA A 58 6.76 20.87 -5.08
CA ALA A 58 6.97 22.31 -4.85
C ALA A 58 6.26 23.23 -5.87
N ARG A 59 5.71 22.68 -6.96
CA ARG A 59 4.95 23.41 -7.98
C ARG A 59 3.44 23.25 -7.84
N LEU A 60 2.97 22.41 -6.93
CA LEU A 60 1.55 22.20 -6.69
C LEU A 60 1.07 23.21 -5.65
N ASP A 61 -0.11 23.78 -5.88
CA ASP A 61 -0.74 24.74 -4.96
C ASP A 61 -1.41 24.05 -3.75
N GLU A 62 -1.61 22.72 -3.83
CA GLU A 62 -2.13 21.92 -2.73
C GLU A 62 -1.08 21.74 -1.61
N GLY A 63 -1.55 21.74 -0.36
CA GLY A 63 -0.69 21.50 0.79
C GLY A 63 -0.04 20.11 0.74
N ILE A 64 1.29 20.04 0.90
CA ILE A 64 2.08 18.79 0.90
C ILE A 64 1.49 17.73 1.84
N TYR A 65 0.96 18.18 2.99
CA TYR A 65 0.29 17.31 3.96
C TYR A 65 -0.93 16.61 3.36
N THR A 66 -1.83 17.35 2.72
CA THR A 66 -3.08 16.84 2.16
C THR A 66 -2.80 15.87 1.01
N ILE A 67 -1.82 16.17 0.14
CA ILE A 67 -1.39 15.27 -0.93
C ILE A 67 -0.84 13.96 -0.33
N PHE A 68 0.07 14.07 0.64
CA PHE A 68 0.71 12.90 1.27
C PHE A 68 -0.30 12.02 2.01
N GLN A 69 -1.21 12.62 2.78
CA GLN A 69 -2.26 11.89 3.49
C GLN A 69 -3.26 11.24 2.54
N THR A 70 -3.63 11.93 1.46
CA THR A 70 -4.51 11.37 0.43
C THR A 70 -3.86 10.16 -0.23
N LEU A 71 -2.59 10.25 -0.63
CA LEU A 71 -1.86 9.13 -1.21
C LEU A 71 -1.76 7.95 -0.24
N MET A 72 -1.44 8.22 1.01
CA MET A 72 -1.36 7.19 2.05
C MET A 72 -2.71 6.54 2.34
N SER A 73 -3.80 7.32 2.31
CA SER A 73 -5.16 6.85 2.60
C SER A 73 -5.62 5.73 1.65
N PHE A 74 -5.11 5.71 0.42
CA PHE A 74 -5.43 4.68 -0.57
C PHE A 74 -4.98 3.28 -0.13
N PHE A 75 -3.87 3.21 0.63
CA PHE A 75 -3.30 1.95 1.07
C PHE A 75 -3.63 1.63 2.52
N GLN A 76 -3.70 2.63 3.41
CA GLN A 76 -3.89 2.43 4.84
C GLN A 76 -5.15 1.62 5.17
N GLY A 77 -6.30 1.99 4.62
CA GLY A 77 -7.58 1.31 4.88
C GLY A 77 -7.55 -0.16 4.43
N PRO A 78 -7.32 -0.44 3.13
CA PRO A 78 -7.25 -1.80 2.62
C PRO A 78 -6.17 -2.67 3.28
N ALA A 79 -4.97 -2.12 3.53
CA ALA A 79 -3.89 -2.85 4.19
C ALA A 79 -4.26 -3.23 5.64
N LEU A 80 -4.90 -2.33 6.38
CA LEU A 80 -5.35 -2.59 7.74
C LEU A 80 -6.42 -3.69 7.78
N ALA A 81 -7.33 -3.74 6.80
CA ALA A 81 -8.31 -4.82 6.68
C ALA A 81 -7.64 -6.19 6.50
N VAL A 82 -6.66 -6.28 5.59
CA VAL A 82 -5.91 -7.52 5.34
C VAL A 82 -5.11 -7.93 6.56
N LEU A 83 -4.42 -6.99 7.22
CA LEU A 83 -3.61 -7.26 8.40
C LEU A 83 -4.47 -7.74 9.58
N LEU A 84 -5.59 -7.07 9.86
CA LEU A 84 -6.52 -7.47 10.92
C LEU A 84 -7.12 -8.86 10.63
N ALA A 85 -7.54 -9.12 9.40
CA ALA A 85 -8.06 -10.42 9.04
C ALA A 85 -6.98 -11.52 9.13
N GLY A 86 -5.76 -11.25 8.65
CA GLY A 86 -4.66 -12.22 8.70
C GLY A 86 -4.20 -12.53 10.13
N THR A 87 -4.30 -11.57 11.06
CA THR A 87 -3.87 -11.75 12.45
C THR A 87 -4.97 -12.31 13.36
N LEU A 88 -6.22 -11.85 13.20
CA LEU A 88 -7.33 -12.20 14.09
C LEU A 88 -8.22 -13.33 13.53
N TRP A 89 -8.20 -13.60 12.22
CA TRP A 89 -9.12 -14.53 11.59
C TRP A 89 -8.42 -15.70 10.89
N LYS A 90 -8.45 -16.87 11.54
CA LYS A 90 -7.81 -18.12 11.06
C LYS A 90 -8.33 -18.65 9.71
N ARG A 91 -9.46 -18.12 9.21
CA ARG A 91 -10.03 -18.51 7.91
C ARG A 91 -9.68 -17.53 6.78
N ALA A 92 -8.91 -16.48 7.05
CA ALA A 92 -8.43 -15.58 6.00
C ALA A 92 -7.61 -16.37 4.98
N THR A 93 -7.96 -16.26 3.70
CA THR A 93 -7.27 -16.91 2.59
C THR A 93 -6.36 -15.93 1.85
N GLY A 94 -5.28 -16.40 1.25
CA GLY A 94 -4.39 -15.57 0.43
C GLY A 94 -5.13 -14.91 -0.74
N THR A 95 -6.04 -15.65 -1.39
CA THR A 95 -6.89 -15.11 -2.47
C THR A 95 -7.86 -14.05 -1.95
N GLY A 96 -8.51 -14.29 -0.80
CA GLY A 96 -9.39 -13.30 -0.17
C GLY A 96 -8.65 -12.03 0.23
N ALA A 97 -7.44 -12.16 0.77
CA ALA A 97 -6.58 -11.02 1.10
C ALA A 97 -6.23 -10.18 -0.14
N LEU A 98 -5.84 -10.82 -1.24
CA LEU A 98 -5.50 -10.13 -2.49
C LEU A 98 -6.71 -9.43 -3.12
N VAL A 99 -7.85 -10.13 -3.26
CA VAL A 99 -9.07 -9.57 -3.84
C VAL A 99 -9.63 -8.46 -2.95
N GLY A 100 -9.62 -8.64 -1.64
CA GLY A 100 -10.02 -7.61 -0.68
C GLY A 100 -9.14 -6.37 -0.77
N PHE A 101 -7.81 -6.54 -0.80
CA PHE A 101 -6.88 -5.43 -0.94
C PHE A 101 -7.09 -4.64 -2.24
N LEU A 102 -7.15 -5.34 -3.38
CA LEU A 102 -7.33 -4.70 -4.68
C LEU A 102 -8.70 -4.03 -4.79
N GLY A 103 -9.76 -4.67 -4.31
CA GLY A 103 -11.11 -4.08 -4.30
C GLY A 103 -11.20 -2.86 -3.40
N GLY A 104 -10.55 -2.88 -2.23
CA GLY A 104 -10.40 -1.72 -1.36
C GLY A 104 -9.65 -0.59 -2.04
N LEU A 105 -8.52 -0.88 -2.69
CA LEU A 105 -7.71 0.11 -3.41
C LEU A 105 -8.49 0.75 -4.58
N VAL A 106 -9.21 -0.05 -5.37
CA VAL A 106 -10.09 0.45 -6.43
C VAL A 106 -11.19 1.34 -5.85
N THR A 107 -11.73 0.99 -4.68
CA THR A 107 -12.74 1.80 -4.00
C THR A 107 -12.17 3.16 -3.58
N THR A 108 -11.01 3.19 -2.91
CA THR A 108 -10.40 4.45 -2.44
C THR A 108 -10.02 5.35 -3.61
N VAL A 109 -9.43 4.78 -4.67
CA VAL A 109 -9.07 5.54 -5.88
C VAL A 109 -10.33 6.03 -6.61
N GLY A 110 -11.36 5.19 -6.72
CA GLY A 110 -12.64 5.57 -7.29
C GLY A 110 -13.30 6.73 -6.55
N GLN A 111 -13.26 6.72 -5.21
CA GLN A 111 -13.76 7.81 -4.39
C GLN A 111 -12.97 9.10 -4.58
N PHE A 112 -11.64 9.02 -4.68
CA PHE A 112 -10.80 10.17 -4.99
C PHE A 112 -11.14 10.78 -6.36
N LEU A 113 -11.33 9.94 -7.39
CA LEU A 113 -11.73 10.41 -8.72
C LEU A 113 -13.13 11.04 -8.70
N LEU A 114 -14.09 10.43 -8.00
CA LEU A 114 -15.46 10.94 -7.84
C LEU A 114 -15.58 12.16 -6.90
N ASN A 115 -14.47 12.59 -6.30
CA ASN A 115 -14.38 13.84 -5.56
C ASN A 115 -13.60 14.91 -6.31
N ASN A 116 -12.96 14.57 -7.42
CA ASN A 116 -12.24 15.54 -8.21
C ASN A 116 -13.23 16.36 -9.06
N ASP A 117 -13.18 17.69 -8.93
CA ASP A 117 -14.13 18.60 -9.61
C ASP A 117 -14.08 18.48 -11.14
N ALA A 118 -12.91 18.22 -11.72
CA ALA A 118 -12.78 18.03 -13.17
C ALA A 118 -13.49 16.75 -13.65
N VAL A 119 -13.42 15.68 -12.85
CA VAL A 119 -14.10 14.42 -13.15
C VAL A 119 -15.61 14.55 -12.95
N CYS A 120 -16.04 15.20 -11.85
CA CYS A 120 -17.45 15.41 -11.54
C CYS A 120 -18.15 16.28 -12.58
N SER A 121 -17.51 17.38 -12.99
CA SER A 121 -18.04 18.27 -14.04
C SER A 121 -18.15 17.57 -15.39
N TRP A 122 -17.20 16.70 -15.74
CA TRP A 122 -17.29 15.89 -16.96
C TRP A 122 -18.43 14.86 -16.92
N LEU A 123 -18.70 14.28 -15.75
CA LEU A 123 -19.78 13.30 -15.53
C LEU A 123 -21.16 13.93 -15.24
N GLY A 124 -21.24 15.25 -15.06
CA GLY A 124 -22.47 15.94 -14.63
C GLY A 124 -22.90 15.59 -13.20
N LEU A 125 -21.97 15.10 -12.38
CA LEU A 125 -22.20 14.69 -10.99
C LEU A 125 -21.74 15.79 -10.02
N ARG A 126 -22.24 15.73 -8.79
CA ARG A 126 -21.70 16.53 -7.68
C ARG A 126 -20.62 15.73 -6.94
N PRO A 127 -19.60 16.38 -6.36
CA PRO A 127 -18.59 15.70 -5.54
C PRO A 127 -19.24 14.84 -4.46
N LEU A 128 -18.73 13.62 -4.31
CA LEU A 128 -19.28 12.63 -3.40
C LEU A 128 -19.20 13.06 -1.92
N PHE A 129 -18.15 13.80 -1.57
CA PHE A 129 -17.92 14.37 -0.24
C PHE A 129 -17.73 15.88 -0.35
N GLN A 130 -18.47 16.65 0.45
CA GLN A 130 -18.43 18.12 0.47
C GLN A 130 -17.51 18.68 1.57
N ILE A 131 -16.53 17.89 2.01
CA ILE A 131 -15.63 18.21 3.13
C ILE A 131 -14.26 18.54 2.54
N ASP A 132 -13.58 19.54 3.09
CA ASP A 132 -12.29 20.05 2.57
C ASP A 132 -11.18 18.97 2.52
N GLU A 133 -11.17 18.01 3.46
CA GLU A 133 -10.14 16.96 3.54
C GLU A 133 -10.74 15.55 3.72
N PRO A 134 -11.22 14.91 2.63
CA PRO A 134 -11.92 13.64 2.69
C PRO A 134 -10.99 12.41 2.78
N PHE A 135 -9.66 12.57 2.94
CA PHE A 135 -8.70 11.46 2.91
C PHE A 135 -9.04 10.33 3.89
N LEU A 136 -9.53 10.68 5.10
CA LEU A 136 -9.93 9.68 6.09
C LEU A 136 -11.17 8.90 5.67
N TYR A 137 -12.11 9.56 4.98
CA TYR A 137 -13.29 8.90 4.43
C TYR A 137 -12.91 7.88 3.37
N TYR A 138 -11.95 8.20 2.49
CA TYR A 138 -11.43 7.23 1.53
C TYR A 138 -10.91 5.97 2.24
N SER A 139 -10.11 6.15 3.28
CA SER A 139 -9.53 5.04 4.05
C SER A 139 -10.60 4.17 4.73
N ILE A 140 -11.61 4.77 5.38
CA ILE A 140 -12.67 4.04 6.09
C ILE A 140 -13.50 3.20 5.12
N TRP A 141 -13.94 3.77 4.00
CA TRP A 141 -14.73 3.03 3.01
C TRP A 141 -13.90 1.96 2.32
N GLY A 142 -12.63 2.25 2.00
CA GLY A 142 -11.67 1.27 1.50
C GLY A 142 -11.49 0.09 2.45
N PHE A 143 -11.37 0.35 3.76
CA PHE A 143 -11.29 -0.68 4.80
C PHE A 143 -12.54 -1.56 4.84
N LEU A 144 -13.74 -0.96 4.82
CA LEU A 144 -15.01 -1.69 4.88
C LEU A 144 -15.20 -2.58 3.64
N VAL A 145 -14.93 -2.05 2.45
CA VAL A 145 -15.04 -2.82 1.20
C VAL A 145 -13.97 -3.92 1.15
N ALA A 146 -12.71 -3.60 1.51
CA ALA A 146 -11.65 -4.59 1.55
C ALA A 146 -11.96 -5.73 2.52
N GLY A 147 -12.43 -5.41 3.73
CA GLY A 147 -12.82 -6.39 4.73
C GLY A 147 -14.01 -7.24 4.27
N GLY A 148 -15.05 -6.61 3.71
CA GLY A 148 -16.22 -7.31 3.18
C GLY A 148 -15.87 -8.27 2.04
N LEU A 149 -15.07 -7.83 1.07
CA LEU A 149 -14.58 -8.66 -0.03
C LEU A 149 -13.68 -9.79 0.47
N LEU A 150 -12.75 -9.49 1.38
CA LEU A 150 -11.86 -10.48 1.98
C LEU A 150 -12.67 -11.57 2.67
N VAL A 151 -13.64 -11.20 3.50
CA VAL A 151 -14.52 -12.14 4.22
C VAL A 151 -15.32 -12.96 3.22
N THR A 152 -15.97 -12.32 2.26
CA THR A 152 -16.82 -13.00 1.27
C THR A 152 -16.01 -14.00 0.45
N VAL A 153 -14.87 -13.59 -0.11
CA VAL A 153 -14.01 -14.45 -0.93
C VAL A 153 -13.38 -15.56 -0.09
N SER A 154 -12.99 -15.28 1.16
CA SER A 154 -12.43 -16.31 2.05
C SER A 154 -13.47 -17.34 2.51
N LEU A 155 -14.76 -16.98 2.57
CA LEU A 155 -15.84 -17.93 2.84
C LEU A 155 -16.19 -18.77 1.60
N LEU A 156 -16.04 -18.22 0.40
CA LEU A 156 -16.31 -18.90 -0.87
C LEU A 156 -15.13 -19.77 -1.35
N THR A 157 -13.90 -19.45 -0.93
CA THR A 157 -12.68 -20.17 -1.33
C THR A 157 -12.36 -21.29 -0.34
N ARG A 158 -11.75 -22.39 -0.82
CA ARG A 158 -11.26 -23.46 0.08
C ARG A 158 -10.20 -22.90 1.03
N ARG A 159 -10.32 -23.27 2.31
CA ARG A 159 -9.32 -22.96 3.35
C ARG A 159 -7.96 -23.48 2.89
N GLU A 160 -6.94 -22.62 2.92
CA GLU A 160 -5.56 -23.07 2.72
C GLU A 160 -5.20 -24.10 3.80
N PRO A 161 -4.69 -25.29 3.43
CA PRO A 161 -4.39 -26.35 4.38
C PRO A 161 -3.35 -25.87 5.40
N ASP A 162 -3.58 -26.22 6.68
CA ASP A 162 -2.86 -25.74 7.88
C ASP A 162 -1.33 -25.98 7.85
N GLU A 163 -0.81 -26.72 6.87
CA GLU A 163 0.61 -27.05 6.69
C GLU A 163 1.49 -25.84 6.32
N LYS A 164 0.93 -24.80 5.69
CA LYS A 164 1.66 -23.55 5.44
C LYS A 164 1.70 -22.60 6.64
N THR A 165 0.80 -22.77 7.62
CA THR A 165 0.71 -21.91 8.82
C THR A 165 1.64 -22.40 9.94
N SER A 166 1.96 -23.69 9.99
CA SER A 166 2.85 -24.28 11.01
C SER A 166 4.35 -24.00 10.76
N LEU A 167 4.78 -23.83 9.50
CA LEU A 167 6.18 -23.58 9.14
C LEU A 167 6.68 -22.16 9.45
N THR A 168 5.78 -21.19 9.65
CA THR A 168 6.14 -19.80 10.00
C THR A 168 6.36 -19.61 11.52
N VAL A 169 5.81 -20.49 12.36
CA VAL A 169 5.96 -20.42 13.83
C VAL A 169 7.24 -21.14 14.31
N LEU A 170 7.88 -21.95 13.44
CA LEU A 170 9.04 -22.77 13.77
C LEU A 170 10.36 -22.30 13.12
N ARG A 171 10.43 -21.05 12.64
CA ARG A 171 11.68 -20.43 12.17
C ARG A 171 11.96 -19.11 12.86
#